data_AF-A0A5B8G4L2-F1
#
_entry.id   AF-A0A5B8G4L2-F1
#
_cell.length_a   1.000
_cell.length_b   1.000
_cell.length_c   1.000
_cell.angle_alpha   90.00
_cell.angle_beta   90.00
_cell.angle_gamma   90.00
#
_symmetry.space_group_name_H-M   'P 1'
#
loop_
_entity.id
_entity.type
_entity.pdbx_description
1 polymer ?
#
loop_
_entity_poly.entity_id
_entity_poly.type
_entity_poly.pdbx_seq_one_letter_code
_entity_poly.pdbx_strand_id
1 'polypeptide(L)'
;MSLENGALGDAEVIALNVMWNRLISVCEEQANALLRVAFGAIVREAGDLSAGVFDAGGRMMAQAVTGTPGHVNTMARSVNAMLAHVPARTLAEGDVLVTNDPWLGAGHVFDFVVVTPVFRGGRIVAYLASTCHVVDVAGWAGRRRRARVRGGRGHPRHPAAQGRAQRRAARHRRHQFPRPARGARHIISLMACNDEGARRLTDLMDEYAIAGLERLAGFIFERSRGAMLDAVAAVPEGVYENTIRLDGYDAPLTLRARMTVGGGRIAAISPARTARSTRA
;
A
#
# COMPACT_ATOMS: atom_id res chain seq x y z
N MET A 1 4.07 10.56 26.28
CA MET A 1 5.26 11.41 26.45
C MET A 1 5.16 12.49 25.38
N SER A 2 4.65 13.65 25.77
CA SER A 2 4.40 14.77 24.87
C SER A 2 5.74 15.26 24.31
N LEU A 3 5.88 15.27 22.99
CA LEU A 3 7.00 15.95 22.34
C LEU A 3 6.81 17.44 22.61
N GLU A 4 7.71 18.03 23.40
CA GLU A 4 7.76 19.47 23.63
C GLU A 4 7.93 20.18 22.28
N ASN A 5 7.01 21.10 21.98
CA ASN A 5 7.00 21.97 20.79
C ASN A 5 8.12 23.02 20.88
N GLY A 6 9.38 22.58 20.87
CA GLY A 6 10.50 23.45 20.50
C GLY A 6 10.47 23.69 19.00
N ALA A 7 10.50 24.94 18.55
CA ALA A 7 10.64 25.25 17.13
C ALA A 7 11.93 24.60 16.59
N LEU A 8 11.82 23.83 15.51
CA LEU A 8 12.97 23.18 14.87
C LEU A 8 13.95 24.25 14.38
N GLY A 9 15.22 24.12 14.70
CA GLY A 9 16.26 25.02 14.15
C GLY A 9 16.49 24.77 12.65
N ASP A 10 16.94 25.77 11.91
CA ASP A 10 17.11 25.70 10.45
C ASP A 10 17.98 24.53 9.99
N ALA A 11 19.10 24.29 10.69
CA ALA A 11 20.00 23.18 10.40
C ALA A 11 19.31 21.81 10.56
N GLU A 12 18.41 21.68 11.54
CA GLU A 12 17.66 20.45 11.76
C GLU A 12 16.59 20.26 10.68
N VAL A 13 15.90 21.33 10.30
CA VAL A 13 14.93 21.29 9.19
C VAL A 13 15.62 20.85 7.90
N ILE A 14 16.82 21.35 7.61
CA ILE A 14 17.61 20.92 6.45
C ILE A 14 17.94 19.42 6.55
N ALA A 15 18.45 18.98 7.70
CA ALA A 15 18.81 17.57 7.91
C ALA A 15 17.60 16.61 7.74
N LEU A 16 16.44 16.97 8.30
CA LEU A 16 15.20 16.19 8.17
C LEU A 16 14.69 16.15 6.73
N ASN A 17 14.80 17.24 5.97
CA ASN A 17 14.47 17.25 4.54
C ASN A 17 15.42 16.37 3.73
N VAL A 18 16.73 16.41 4.03
CA VAL A 18 17.70 15.53 3.37
C VAL A 18 17.38 14.07 3.66
N MET A 19 17.10 13.71 4.92
CA MET A 19 16.67 12.35 5.28
C MET A 19 15.36 11.95 4.61
N TRP A 20 14.38 12.86 4.47
CA TRP A 20 13.15 12.57 3.74
C TRP A 20 13.42 12.27 2.27
N ASN A 21 14.25 13.07 1.59
CA ASN A 21 14.64 12.81 0.20
C ASN A 21 15.36 11.46 0.06
N ARG A 22 16.25 11.11 1.01
CA ARG A 22 16.90 9.80 1.05
C ARG A 22 15.88 8.67 1.24
N LEU A 23 14.85 8.87 2.07
CA LEU A 23 13.77 7.91 2.27
C LEU A 23 12.93 7.70 1.00
N ILE A 24 12.70 8.74 0.20
CA ILE A 24 12.09 8.63 -1.12
C ILE A 24 13.00 7.79 -2.04
N SER A 25 14.32 8.04 -2.02
CA SER A 25 15.26 7.21 -2.80
C SER A 25 15.24 5.73 -2.38
N VAL A 26 15.05 5.41 -1.10
CA VAL A 26 14.83 4.03 -0.64
C VAL A 26 13.61 3.39 -1.32
N CYS A 27 12.51 4.14 -1.44
CA CYS A 27 11.30 3.66 -2.11
C CYS A 27 11.52 3.49 -3.62
N GLU A 28 12.28 4.38 -4.27
CA GLU A 28 12.65 4.22 -5.68
C GLU A 28 13.52 2.99 -5.92
N GLU A 29 14.50 2.73 -5.04
CA GLU A 29 15.31 1.51 -5.12
C GLU A 29 14.47 0.26 -4.93
N GLN A 30 13.50 0.28 -4.00
CA GLN A 30 12.51 -0.79 -3.83
C GLN A 30 11.69 -1.01 -5.12
N ALA A 31 11.14 0.05 -5.73
CA ALA A 31 10.38 -0.05 -6.98
C ALA A 31 11.25 -0.56 -8.14
N ASN A 32 12.48 -0.04 -8.27
CA ASN A 32 13.43 -0.47 -9.30
C ASN A 32 13.85 -1.94 -9.13
N ALA A 33 14.03 -2.40 -7.90
CA ALA A 33 14.28 -3.81 -7.61
C ALA A 33 13.11 -4.67 -8.11
N LEU A 34 11.86 -4.24 -7.83
CA LEU A 34 10.66 -4.93 -8.31
C LEU A 34 10.62 -4.99 -9.84
N LEU A 35 10.86 -3.88 -10.54
CA LEU A 35 10.89 -3.84 -12.00
C LEU A 35 11.89 -4.84 -12.60
N ARG A 36 13.07 -4.98 -12.00
CA ARG A 36 14.12 -5.90 -12.49
C ARG A 36 13.77 -7.37 -12.35
N VAL A 37 13.04 -7.72 -11.28
CA VAL A 37 12.70 -9.11 -10.96
C VAL A 37 11.23 -9.45 -11.25
N ALA A 38 10.45 -8.49 -11.75
CA ALA A 38 9.06 -8.66 -12.09
C ALA A 38 8.88 -9.61 -13.28
N PHE A 39 7.83 -10.42 -13.19
CA PHE A 39 7.41 -11.28 -14.28
C PHE A 39 6.30 -10.58 -15.07
N GLY A 40 6.34 -10.65 -16.40
CA GLY A 40 5.27 -10.13 -17.26
C GLY A 40 5.32 -8.62 -17.54
N ALA A 41 4.76 -8.26 -18.69
CA ALA A 41 4.83 -6.90 -19.25
C ALA A 41 4.07 -5.86 -18.41
N ILE A 42 2.98 -6.22 -17.71
CA ILE A 42 2.19 -5.25 -16.94
C ILE A 42 3.03 -4.58 -15.84
N VAL A 43 3.82 -5.36 -15.11
CA VAL A 43 4.67 -4.80 -14.07
C VAL A 43 5.96 -4.24 -14.69
N ARG A 44 6.62 -4.99 -15.59
CA ARG A 44 7.96 -4.62 -16.10
C ARG A 44 7.95 -3.48 -17.13
N GLU A 45 6.91 -3.41 -17.96
CA GLU A 45 6.83 -2.47 -19.09
C GLU A 45 5.78 -1.38 -18.85
N ALA A 46 4.62 -1.72 -18.27
CA ALA A 46 3.59 -0.74 -17.96
C ALA A 46 3.74 -0.08 -16.57
N GLY A 47 4.63 -0.59 -15.72
CA GLY A 47 4.94 0.02 -14.42
C GLY A 47 3.81 -0.08 -13.40
N ASP A 48 2.90 -1.05 -13.53
CA ASP A 48 1.74 -1.18 -12.65
C ASP A 48 2.11 -1.82 -11.29
N LEU A 49 2.80 -1.01 -10.49
CA LEU A 49 3.28 -1.35 -9.16
C LEU A 49 3.22 -0.14 -8.23
N SER A 50 3.41 -0.40 -6.95
CA SER A 50 3.75 0.62 -5.96
C SER A 50 4.68 0.05 -4.91
N ALA A 51 5.44 0.93 -4.29
CA ALA A 51 6.39 0.65 -3.23
C ALA A 51 6.33 1.79 -2.22
N GLY A 52 6.41 1.47 -0.93
CA GLY A 52 6.38 2.49 0.10
C GLY A 52 6.88 2.01 1.46
N VAL A 53 7.31 2.98 2.25
CA VAL A 53 7.80 2.78 3.61
C VAL A 53 6.84 3.40 4.61
N PHE A 54 6.63 2.68 5.69
CA PHE A 54 5.66 2.98 6.74
C PHE A 54 6.38 3.06 8.08
N ASP A 55 5.93 3.95 8.96
CA ASP A 55 6.42 4.00 10.32
C ASP A 55 5.99 2.74 11.12
N ALA A 56 6.52 2.58 12.34
CA ALA A 56 6.16 1.46 13.21
C ALA A 56 4.65 1.39 13.55
N GLY A 57 3.90 2.47 13.32
CA GLY A 57 2.44 2.55 13.48
C GLY A 57 1.65 2.19 12.23
N GLY A 58 2.30 1.87 11.10
CA GLY A 58 1.62 1.55 9.84
C GLY A 58 1.17 2.78 9.03
N ARG A 59 1.72 3.97 9.32
CA ARG A 59 1.46 5.20 8.58
C ARG A 59 2.50 5.38 7.47
N MET A 60 2.05 5.60 6.24
CA MET A 60 2.93 5.73 5.07
C MET A 60 3.76 7.01 5.14
N MET A 61 5.08 6.89 5.26
CA MET A 61 6.00 8.03 5.34
C MET A 61 6.47 8.50 3.96
N ALA A 62 6.77 7.55 3.07
CA ALA A 62 7.21 7.82 1.71
C ALA A 62 6.77 6.69 0.78
N GLN A 63 6.78 7.00 -0.51
CA GLN A 63 6.41 6.08 -1.58
C GLN A 63 7.26 6.36 -2.82
N ALA A 64 7.35 5.37 -3.71
CA ALA A 64 7.94 5.57 -5.02
C ALA A 64 7.06 6.47 -5.88
N VAL A 65 7.66 7.46 -6.52
CA VAL A 65 7.05 8.40 -7.48
C VAL A 65 6.50 7.67 -8.71
N THR A 66 7.10 6.54 -9.06
CA THR A 66 6.67 5.67 -10.16
C THR A 66 5.41 4.86 -9.84
N GLY A 67 4.91 4.92 -8.60
CA GLY A 67 3.77 4.12 -8.18
C GLY A 67 2.43 4.59 -8.76
N THR A 68 1.60 3.65 -9.25
CA THR A 68 0.25 3.97 -9.73
C THR A 68 -0.62 4.51 -8.57
N PRO A 69 -1.29 5.69 -8.70
CA PRO A 69 -2.06 6.28 -7.60
C PRO A 69 -3.15 5.38 -7.01
N GLY A 70 -3.74 4.51 -7.82
CA GLY A 70 -4.71 3.51 -7.38
C GLY A 70 -4.12 2.48 -6.40
N HIS A 71 -2.89 2.03 -6.64
CA HIS A 71 -2.17 1.12 -5.74
C HIS A 71 -1.66 1.82 -4.49
N VAL A 72 -1.06 3.00 -4.62
CA VAL A 72 -0.48 3.71 -3.48
C VAL A 72 -1.51 3.97 -2.37
N ASN A 73 -2.65 4.55 -2.75
CA ASN A 73 -3.68 4.95 -1.79
C ASN A 73 -4.33 3.73 -1.14
N THR A 74 -4.53 2.66 -1.91
CA THR A 74 -5.11 1.42 -1.39
C THR A 74 -4.11 0.65 -0.55
N MET A 75 -2.84 0.60 -0.93
CA MET A 75 -1.73 0.02 -0.17
C MET A 75 -1.63 0.64 1.22
N ALA A 76 -1.72 1.97 1.33
CA ALA A 76 -1.68 2.65 2.62
C ALA A 76 -2.81 2.20 3.57
N ARG A 77 -4.01 1.97 3.02
CA ARG A 77 -5.13 1.41 3.79
C ARG A 77 -4.96 -0.07 4.08
N SER A 78 -4.38 -0.82 3.14
CA SER A 78 -4.17 -2.27 3.22
C SER A 78 -3.20 -2.62 4.34
N VAL A 79 -2.09 -1.88 4.47
CA VAL A 79 -1.13 -2.06 5.57
C VAL A 79 -1.83 -1.93 6.92
N ASN A 80 -2.59 -0.86 7.13
CA ASN A 80 -3.35 -0.65 8.37
C ASN A 80 -4.36 -1.78 8.63
N ALA A 81 -5.10 -2.21 7.60
CA ALA A 81 -6.05 -3.30 7.72
C ALA A 81 -5.36 -4.63 8.06
N MET A 82 -4.23 -4.94 7.43
CA MET A 82 -3.45 -6.15 7.70
C MET A 82 -2.89 -6.16 9.12
N LEU A 83 -2.35 -5.03 9.60
CA LEU A 83 -1.83 -4.89 10.96
C LEU A 83 -2.92 -4.94 12.03
N ALA A 84 -4.15 -4.53 11.71
CA ALA A 84 -5.30 -4.72 12.59
C ALA A 84 -5.66 -6.20 12.78
N HIS A 85 -5.50 -7.02 11.74
CA HIS A 85 -5.75 -8.47 11.80
C HIS A 85 -4.55 -9.26 12.33
N VAL A 86 -3.33 -8.81 12.06
CA VAL A 86 -2.07 -9.41 12.51
C VAL A 86 -1.30 -8.37 13.32
N PRO A 87 -1.53 -8.31 14.64
CA PRO A 87 -0.93 -7.28 15.48
C PRO A 87 0.60 -7.37 15.49
N ALA A 88 1.27 -6.21 15.51
CA ALA A 88 2.73 -6.09 15.49
C ALA A 88 3.46 -7.03 16.48
N ARG A 89 2.94 -7.17 17.70
CA ARG A 89 3.49 -8.06 18.75
C ARG A 89 3.55 -9.55 18.36
N THR A 90 2.84 -9.95 17.30
CA THR A 90 2.78 -11.32 16.82
C THR A 90 3.75 -11.58 15.67
N LEU A 91 4.41 -10.55 15.16
CA LEU A 91 5.37 -10.63 14.07
C LEU A 91 6.79 -10.87 14.63
N ALA A 92 7.59 -11.59 13.87
CA ALA A 92 9.02 -11.80 14.09
C ALA A 92 9.82 -11.39 12.85
N GLU A 93 11.13 -11.19 13.01
CA GLU A 93 12.03 -10.88 11.91
C GLU A 93 12.00 -11.99 10.85
N GLY A 94 11.85 -11.58 9.58
CA GLY A 94 11.66 -12.48 8.44
C GLY A 94 10.21 -12.90 8.16
N ASP A 95 9.25 -12.53 9.01
CA ASP A 95 7.84 -12.70 8.67
C ASP A 95 7.46 -11.78 7.49
N VAL A 96 6.52 -12.24 6.66
CA VAL A 96 5.93 -11.45 5.58
C VAL A 96 4.42 -11.64 5.59
N LEU A 97 3.69 -10.53 5.40
CA LEU A 97 2.23 -10.54 5.25
C LEU A 97 1.87 -10.35 3.79
N VAL A 98 0.88 -11.10 3.32
CA VAL A 98 0.42 -11.06 1.92
C VAL A 98 -1.10 -11.07 1.90
N THR A 99 -1.70 -10.23 1.06
CA THR A 99 -3.13 -10.28 0.77
C THR A 99 -3.41 -9.97 -0.70
N ASN A 100 -4.45 -10.60 -1.23
CA ASN A 100 -5.11 -10.21 -2.48
C ASN A 100 -6.63 -10.12 -2.28
N ASP A 101 -7.09 -10.04 -1.03
CA ASP A 101 -8.49 -9.84 -0.70
C ASP A 101 -8.91 -8.45 -1.22
N PRO A 102 -9.85 -8.34 -2.17
CA PRO A 102 -10.26 -7.05 -2.74
C PRO A 102 -10.78 -6.03 -1.71
N TRP A 103 -11.27 -6.49 -0.56
CA TRP A 103 -11.83 -5.64 0.48
C TRP A 103 -10.78 -5.13 1.46
N LEU A 104 -9.66 -5.84 1.58
CA LEU A 104 -8.52 -5.44 2.40
C LEU A 104 -7.41 -4.80 1.57
N GLY A 105 -7.30 -5.17 0.29
CA GLY A 105 -6.26 -4.81 -0.67
C GLY A 105 -6.69 -3.73 -1.67
N ALA A 106 -6.20 -3.83 -2.90
CA ALA A 106 -6.39 -2.83 -3.96
C ALA A 106 -7.66 -3.02 -4.81
N GLY A 107 -8.77 -3.44 -4.20
CA GLY A 107 -10.09 -3.40 -4.86
C GLY A 107 -10.39 -4.49 -5.88
N HIS A 108 -9.42 -5.33 -6.27
CA HIS A 108 -9.66 -6.53 -7.07
C HIS A 108 -8.62 -7.63 -6.82
N VAL A 109 -8.94 -8.85 -7.27
CA VAL A 109 -8.23 -10.09 -6.89
C VAL A 109 -6.83 -10.26 -7.50
N PHE A 110 -6.50 -9.44 -8.49
CA PHE A 110 -5.22 -9.54 -9.22
C PHE A 110 -4.12 -8.74 -8.54
N ASP A 111 -4.46 -7.79 -7.69
CA ASP A 111 -3.47 -6.95 -7.02
C ASP A 111 -3.09 -7.58 -5.69
N PHE A 112 -1.81 -7.89 -5.56
CA PHE A 112 -1.25 -8.45 -4.33
C PHE A 112 -0.53 -7.37 -3.56
N VAL A 113 -0.88 -7.20 -2.29
CA VAL A 113 -0.18 -6.35 -1.35
C VAL A 113 0.69 -7.22 -0.46
N VAL A 114 1.99 -6.91 -0.40
CA VAL A 114 2.98 -7.59 0.43
C VAL A 114 3.58 -6.60 1.42
N VAL A 115 3.58 -6.95 2.71
CA VAL A 115 4.08 -6.12 3.80
C VAL A 115 5.15 -6.87 4.57
N THR A 116 6.34 -6.27 4.69
CA THR A 116 7.50 -6.82 5.39
C THR A 116 7.87 -5.90 6.57
N PRO A 117 7.79 -6.37 7.83
CA PRO A 117 8.27 -5.63 8.99
C PRO A 117 9.80 -5.53 9.00
N VAL A 118 10.33 -4.35 9.34
CA VAL A 118 11.77 -4.12 9.53
C VAL A 118 12.06 -4.08 11.01
N PHE A 119 12.96 -4.95 11.47
CA PHE A 119 13.39 -5.01 12.85
C PHE A 119 14.74 -4.32 13.04
N ARG A 120 14.91 -3.60 14.15
CA ARG A 120 16.19 -3.06 14.62
C ARG A 120 16.19 -3.09 16.14
N GLY A 121 17.22 -3.71 16.74
CA GLY A 121 17.29 -3.84 18.21
C GLY A 121 16.11 -4.61 18.81
N GLY A 122 15.61 -5.64 18.11
CA GLY A 122 14.50 -6.49 18.58
C GLY A 122 13.11 -5.85 18.52
N ARG A 123 12.97 -4.64 17.98
CA ARG A 123 11.69 -3.95 17.77
C ARG A 123 11.44 -3.64 16.30
N ILE A 124 10.17 -3.57 15.92
CA ILE A 124 9.78 -3.09 14.59
C ILE A 124 9.99 -1.58 14.53
N VAL A 125 10.76 -1.12 13.56
CA VAL A 125 11.04 0.31 13.32
C VAL A 125 10.29 0.86 12.11
N ALA A 126 9.90 -0.01 11.16
CA ALA A 126 9.19 0.36 9.95
C ALA A 126 8.48 -0.87 9.34
N TYR A 127 7.65 -0.63 8.32
CA TYR A 127 7.21 -1.67 7.38
C TYR A 127 7.52 -1.22 5.96
N LEU A 128 7.96 -2.15 5.11
CA LEU A 128 7.98 -1.96 3.66
C LEU A 128 6.73 -2.61 3.09
N ALA A 129 6.04 -1.92 2.21
CA ALA A 129 4.95 -2.49 1.45
C ALA A 129 5.18 -2.33 -0.05
N SER A 130 4.71 -3.31 -0.80
CA SER A 130 4.66 -3.27 -2.25
C SER A 130 3.35 -3.85 -2.75
N THR A 131 2.86 -3.31 -3.86
CA THR A 131 1.68 -3.82 -4.55
C THR A 131 2.01 -4.00 -6.02
N CYS A 132 1.59 -5.10 -6.64
CA CYS A 132 1.63 -5.22 -8.10
C CYS A 132 0.50 -6.09 -8.63
N HIS A 133 0.22 -5.91 -9.92
CA HIS A 133 -0.78 -6.67 -10.64
C HIS A 133 -0.26 -8.05 -11.09
N VAL A 134 -0.98 -9.11 -10.71
CA VAL A 134 -0.65 -10.50 -11.00
C VAL A 134 -1.74 -11.11 -11.89
N VAL A 135 -1.40 -11.40 -13.14
CA VAL A 135 -2.36 -11.86 -14.17
C VAL A 135 -2.84 -13.29 -13.95
N ASP A 136 -2.01 -14.15 -13.36
CA ASP A 136 -2.28 -15.59 -13.23
C ASP A 136 -2.42 -15.99 -11.76
N VAL A 137 -3.62 -15.74 -11.23
CA VAL A 137 -4.04 -16.15 -9.90
C VAL A 137 -4.74 -17.50 -9.99
N ALA A 138 -4.02 -18.57 -9.67
CA ALA A 138 -4.54 -19.93 -9.42
C ALA A 138 -5.61 -20.42 -10.43
N GLY A 139 -5.38 -20.24 -11.73
CA GLY A 139 -6.30 -20.72 -12.77
C GLY A 139 -7.36 -19.71 -13.21
N TRP A 140 -7.22 -18.42 -12.86
CA TRP A 140 -7.91 -17.32 -13.55
C TRP A 140 -7.32 -17.13 -14.96
N ALA A 141 -7.43 -18.17 -15.79
CA ALA A 141 -7.09 -18.12 -17.21
C ALA A 141 -8.28 -17.51 -17.97
N GLY A 142 -8.53 -16.21 -17.80
CA GLY A 142 -9.41 -15.43 -18.69
C GLY A 142 -10.85 -15.96 -18.91
N ARG A 143 -11.35 -16.92 -18.11
CA ARG A 143 -12.71 -17.42 -18.25
C ARG A 143 -13.68 -16.43 -17.61
N ARG A 144 -14.11 -15.44 -18.39
CA ARG A 144 -15.28 -14.56 -18.12
C ARG A 144 -16.61 -15.34 -18.11
N ARG A 145 -16.70 -16.49 -17.42
CA ARG A 145 -17.91 -17.32 -17.36
C ARG A 145 -18.41 -17.45 -15.92
N ARG A 146 -19.47 -16.66 -15.63
CA ARG A 146 -20.52 -16.83 -14.61
C ARG A 146 -20.16 -17.78 -13.45
N ALA A 147 -19.69 -17.23 -12.34
CA ALA A 147 -19.67 -17.94 -11.07
C ALA A 147 -21.10 -17.97 -10.48
N ARG A 148 -21.90 -18.98 -10.82
CA ARG A 148 -23.17 -19.24 -10.12
C ARG A 148 -22.85 -19.77 -8.72
N VAL A 149 -23.01 -18.92 -7.71
CA VAL A 149 -23.01 -19.32 -6.29
C VAL A 149 -24.45 -19.59 -5.86
N ARG A 150 -24.78 -20.86 -5.55
CA ARG A 150 -26.08 -21.25 -4.99
C ARG A 150 -25.92 -21.42 -3.47
N GLY A 151 -26.62 -20.59 -2.71
CA GLY A 151 -26.78 -20.73 -1.25
C GLY A 151 -25.88 -19.84 -0.40
N GLY A 152 -26.48 -18.80 0.20
CA GLY A 152 -25.94 -18.11 1.39
C GLY A 152 -24.81 -17.11 1.16
N ARG A 153 -25.15 -15.80 1.15
CA ARG A 153 -24.25 -14.63 1.23
C ARG A 153 -22.99 -14.76 0.36
N GLY A 154 -23.21 -14.63 -0.94
CA GLY A 154 -22.22 -14.84 -1.98
C GLY A 154 -21.11 -13.81 -1.98
N HIS A 155 -19.88 -14.31 -1.90
CA HIS A 155 -18.79 -13.98 -2.82
C HIS A 155 -17.86 -15.20 -2.89
N PRO A 156 -17.18 -15.45 -4.02
CA PRO A 156 -16.33 -16.62 -4.18
C PRO A 156 -15.25 -16.60 -3.11
N ARG A 157 -15.44 -17.42 -2.08
CA ARG A 157 -14.37 -17.85 -1.20
C ARG A 157 -13.47 -18.76 -2.03
N HIS A 158 -12.61 -18.16 -2.87
CA HIS A 158 -11.36 -18.83 -3.16
C HIS A 158 -10.63 -18.97 -1.83
N PRO A 159 -9.81 -20.02 -1.65
CA PRO A 159 -8.92 -20.05 -0.52
C PRO A 159 -8.11 -18.76 -0.65
N ALA A 160 -8.43 -17.77 0.20
CA ALA A 160 -7.42 -16.88 0.68
C ALA A 160 -6.20 -17.77 0.91
N ALA A 161 -5.01 -17.31 0.55
CA ALA A 161 -3.89 -17.67 1.38
C ALA A 161 -4.30 -17.18 2.79
N GLN A 162 -5.06 -18.01 3.51
CA GLN A 162 -5.54 -17.73 4.85
C GLN A 162 -4.27 -17.32 5.55
N GLY A 163 -4.28 -16.09 6.06
CA GLY A 163 -3.18 -15.43 6.76
C GLY A 163 -2.66 -16.27 7.93
N ARG A 164 -2.04 -17.39 7.61
CA ARG A 164 -0.92 -17.89 8.36
C ARG A 164 0.16 -16.90 7.99
N ALA A 165 0.36 -15.91 8.87
CA ALA A 165 1.71 -15.42 9.11
C ALA A 165 2.59 -16.66 9.06
N GLN A 166 3.40 -16.80 8.00
CA GLN A 166 4.30 -17.93 7.90
C GLN A 166 5.39 -17.67 8.93
N ARG A 167 5.07 -17.97 10.20
CA ARG A 167 6.00 -18.00 11.32
C ARG A 167 7.03 -19.07 11.02
N ARG A 168 8.04 -18.71 10.24
CA ARG A 168 9.23 -19.51 10.02
C ARG A 168 10.40 -18.55 10.04
N ALA A 169 10.89 -18.37 11.27
CA ALA A 169 12.17 -17.77 11.59
C ALA A 169 13.23 -18.17 10.54
N ALA A 170 13.98 -17.16 10.12
CA ALA A 170 15.03 -17.18 9.13
C ALA A 170 15.78 -18.52 9.02
N ARG A 171 15.75 -19.11 7.82
CA ARG A 171 16.86 -19.85 7.21
C ARG A 171 16.43 -20.17 5.78
N HIS A 172 17.23 -19.71 4.81
CA HIS A 172 17.15 -20.04 3.39
C HIS A 172 16.55 -21.43 3.12
N ARG A 173 15.24 -21.49 2.91
CA ARG A 173 14.54 -22.69 2.46
C ARG A 173 13.56 -22.26 1.38
N ARG A 174 13.96 -22.59 0.15
CA ARG A 174 13.16 -22.56 -1.08
C ARG A 174 11.68 -22.77 -0.77
N HIS A 175 10.86 -21.73 -0.95
CA HIS A 175 9.41 -21.81 -0.80
C HIS A 175 8.87 -22.87 -1.77
N GLN A 176 8.41 -24.00 -1.24
CA GLN A 176 7.70 -25.00 -2.03
C GLN A 176 6.26 -24.55 -2.21
N PHE A 177 6.02 -23.77 -3.26
CA PHE A 177 4.67 -23.63 -3.82
C PHE A 177 4.32 -24.97 -4.50
N PRO A 178 3.16 -25.60 -4.21
CA PRO A 178 2.71 -26.80 -4.89
C PRO A 178 2.52 -26.49 -6.39
N ARG A 179 3.56 -26.76 -7.20
CA ARG A 179 3.73 -26.38 -8.62
C ARG A 179 3.85 -24.85 -8.81
N PRO A 180 4.87 -24.34 -9.55
CA PRO A 180 5.09 -22.90 -9.65
C PRO A 180 4.11 -22.31 -10.69
N ALA A 181 2.87 -22.11 -10.29
CA ALA A 181 1.98 -21.20 -11.02
C ALA A 181 2.68 -19.83 -11.07
N ARG A 182 2.59 -19.11 -12.19
CA ARG A 182 3.31 -17.84 -12.39
C ARG A 182 3.10 -16.87 -11.22
N GLY A 183 1.91 -16.86 -10.62
CA GLY A 183 1.60 -16.04 -9.44
C GLY A 183 2.53 -16.20 -8.24
N ALA A 184 3.07 -17.41 -7.97
CA ALA A 184 4.03 -17.61 -6.88
C ALA A 184 5.34 -16.83 -7.10
N ARG A 185 5.74 -16.66 -8.36
CA ARG A 185 6.96 -15.92 -8.72
C ARG A 185 6.79 -14.42 -8.52
N HIS A 186 5.59 -13.88 -8.79
CA HIS A 186 5.29 -12.47 -8.52
C HIS A 186 5.33 -12.14 -7.03
N ILE A 187 4.84 -13.03 -6.16
CA ILE A 187 4.91 -12.84 -4.71
C ILE A 187 6.38 -12.83 -4.25
N ILE A 188 7.21 -13.73 -4.78
CA ILE A 188 8.66 -13.72 -4.49
C ILE A 188 9.30 -12.41 -4.96
N SER A 189 8.92 -11.88 -6.12
CA SER A 189 9.40 -10.57 -6.61
C SER A 189 9.03 -9.43 -5.66
N LEU A 190 7.80 -9.41 -5.14
CA LEU A 190 7.33 -8.42 -4.14
C LEU A 190 8.06 -8.55 -2.79
N MET A 191 8.34 -9.77 -2.36
CA MET A 191 9.15 -10.01 -1.16
C MET A 191 10.57 -9.50 -1.36
N ALA A 192 11.21 -9.86 -2.48
CA ALA A 192 12.58 -9.48 -2.79
C ALA A 192 12.76 -7.96 -2.91
N CYS A 193 11.78 -7.24 -3.48
CA CYS A 193 11.86 -5.78 -3.51
C CYS A 193 11.74 -5.18 -2.10
N ASN A 194 10.83 -5.70 -1.26
CA ASN A 194 10.72 -5.25 0.13
C ASN A 194 12.00 -5.51 0.93
N ASP A 195 12.66 -6.65 0.70
CA ASP A 195 13.95 -6.97 1.33
C ASP A 195 15.04 -5.96 0.93
N GLU A 196 15.11 -5.58 -0.36
CA GLU A 196 16.03 -4.53 -0.81
C GLU A 196 15.69 -3.16 -0.20
N GLY A 197 14.39 -2.81 -0.14
CA GLY A 197 13.94 -1.61 0.56
C GLY A 197 14.31 -1.60 2.04
N ALA A 198 14.17 -2.73 2.74
CA ALA A 198 14.54 -2.88 4.15
C ALA A 198 16.05 -2.75 4.36
N ARG A 199 16.86 -3.30 3.46
CA ARG A 199 18.32 -3.15 3.48
C ARG A 199 18.71 -1.68 3.30
N ARG A 200 18.18 -1.00 2.28
CA ARG A 200 18.43 0.42 2.01
C ARG A 200 17.96 1.33 3.15
N LEU A 201 16.84 1.02 3.77
CA LEU A 201 16.37 1.72 4.96
C LEU A 201 17.33 1.54 6.14
N THR A 202 17.82 0.32 6.36
CA THR A 202 18.79 0.03 7.42
C THR A 202 20.10 0.77 7.19
N ASP A 203 20.62 0.77 5.96
CA ASP A 203 21.81 1.54 5.56
C ASP A 203 21.63 3.04 5.87
N LEU A 204 20.47 3.61 5.51
CA LEU A 204 20.13 5.00 5.83
C LEU A 204 20.11 5.24 7.35
N MET A 205 19.47 4.35 8.11
CA MET A 205 19.42 4.49 9.56
C MET A 205 20.79 4.41 10.22
N ASP A 206 21.71 3.60 9.66
CA ASP A 206 23.10 3.50 10.12
C ASP A 206 23.92 4.75 9.76
N GLU A 207 23.78 5.23 8.52
CA GLU A 207 24.44 6.46 8.03
C GLU A 207 24.12 7.67 8.91
N TYR A 208 22.85 7.84 9.28
CA TYR A 208 22.39 8.94 10.14
C TYR A 208 22.43 8.61 11.64
N ALA A 209 22.92 7.43 12.02
CA ALA A 209 23.00 6.95 13.41
C ALA A 209 21.67 7.06 14.19
N ILE A 210 20.55 6.72 13.56
CA ILE A 210 19.21 6.78 14.15
C ILE A 210 18.70 5.40 14.59
N ALA A 211 18.07 5.35 15.76
CA ALA A 211 17.47 4.11 16.30
C ALA A 211 16.02 3.88 15.87
N GLY A 212 15.42 4.86 15.19
CA GLY A 212 14.01 4.84 14.80
C GLY A 212 13.65 6.03 13.92
N LEU A 213 12.46 5.96 13.34
CA LEU A 213 11.97 6.92 12.36
C LEU A 213 10.99 7.93 12.95
N GLU A 214 10.71 7.88 14.26
CA GLU A 214 9.61 8.62 14.90
C GLU A 214 9.75 10.14 14.69
N ARG A 215 10.96 10.70 14.81
CA ARG A 215 11.24 12.13 14.58
C ARG A 215 11.04 12.52 13.12
N LEU A 216 11.56 11.72 12.19
CA LEU A 216 11.39 11.93 10.75
C LEU A 216 9.93 11.81 10.34
N ALA A 217 9.21 10.81 10.86
CA ALA A 217 7.79 10.60 10.61
C ALA A 217 6.96 11.79 11.09
N GLY A 218 7.21 12.29 12.31
CA GLY A 218 6.56 13.49 12.83
C GLY A 218 6.76 14.70 11.91
N PHE A 219 8.01 14.94 11.48
CA PHE A 219 8.34 16.02 10.55
C PHE A 219 7.60 15.89 9.20
N ILE A 220 7.64 14.70 8.59
CA ILE A 220 6.97 14.41 7.31
C ILE A 220 5.47 14.63 7.45
N PHE A 221 4.82 14.06 8.46
CA PHE A 221 3.37 14.15 8.61
C PHE A 221 2.90 15.57 8.86
N GLU A 222 3.63 16.36 9.65
CA GLU A 222 3.28 17.76 9.90
C GLU A 222 3.44 18.59 8.61
N ARG A 223 4.55 18.43 7.89
CA ARG A 223 4.79 19.13 6.62
C ARG A 223 3.74 18.75 5.56
N SER A 224 3.45 17.46 5.40
CA SER A 224 2.43 16.98 4.45
C SER A 224 1.03 17.45 4.82
N ARG A 225 0.70 17.47 6.12
CA ARG A 225 -0.58 18.00 6.60
C ARG A 225 -0.71 19.48 6.32
N GLY A 226 0.31 20.28 6.62
CA GLY A 226 0.33 21.71 6.35
C GLY A 226 0.12 22.00 4.86
N ALA A 227 0.92 21.36 4.00
CA ALA A 227 0.80 21.51 2.55
C ALA A 227 -0.59 21.12 2.01
N MET A 228 -1.22 20.07 2.57
CA MET A 228 -2.58 19.70 2.19
C MET A 228 -3.60 20.75 2.64
N LEU A 229 -3.47 21.31 3.85
CA LEU A 229 -4.36 22.35 4.35
C LEU A 229 -4.24 23.64 3.52
N ASP A 230 -3.03 24.03 3.14
CA ASP A 230 -2.78 25.17 2.25
C ASP A 230 -3.42 24.95 0.87
N ALA A 231 -3.27 23.74 0.31
CA ALA A 231 -3.90 23.38 -0.95
C ALA A 231 -5.43 23.38 -0.86
N VAL A 232 -6.02 22.93 0.26
CA VAL A 232 -7.48 23.00 0.50
C VAL A 232 -7.94 24.44 0.63
N ALA A 233 -7.19 25.30 1.33
CA ALA A 233 -7.53 26.70 1.51
C ALA A 233 -7.53 27.50 0.21
N ALA A 234 -6.74 27.08 -0.79
CA ALA A 234 -6.74 27.68 -2.12
C ALA A 234 -7.96 27.32 -2.97
N VAL A 235 -8.75 26.30 -2.58
CA VAL A 235 -9.99 25.93 -3.28
C VAL A 235 -11.12 26.87 -2.84
N PRO A 236 -11.85 27.53 -3.76
CA PRO A 236 -12.95 28.39 -3.37
C PRO A 236 -14.01 27.65 -2.55
N GLU A 237 -14.54 28.30 -1.52
CA GLU A 237 -15.63 27.73 -0.75
C GLU A 237 -16.89 27.59 -1.61
N GLY A 238 -17.62 26.50 -1.44
CA GLY A 238 -18.81 26.23 -2.23
C GLY A 238 -19.21 24.77 -2.30
N VAL A 239 -20.28 24.53 -3.06
CA VAL A 239 -20.78 23.20 -3.37
C VAL A 239 -20.53 22.93 -4.84
N TYR A 240 -19.80 21.86 -5.12
CA TYR A 240 -19.46 21.39 -6.46
C TYR A 240 -20.20 20.09 -6.72
N GLU A 241 -20.91 20.02 -7.85
CA GLU A 241 -21.64 18.83 -8.26
C GLU A 241 -21.22 18.40 -9.66
N ASN A 242 -21.11 17.09 -9.86
CA ASN A 242 -20.83 16.51 -11.17
C ASN A 242 -21.62 15.22 -11.37
N THR A 243 -21.95 14.89 -12.62
CA THR A 243 -22.60 13.64 -13.00
C THR A 243 -21.92 13.05 -14.23
N ILE A 244 -21.55 11.78 -14.14
CA ILE A 244 -20.94 11.00 -15.23
C ILE A 244 -21.82 9.79 -15.53
N ARG A 245 -22.04 9.50 -16.82
CA ARG A 245 -22.66 8.27 -17.28
C ARG A 245 -21.60 7.32 -17.83
N LEU A 246 -21.67 6.07 -17.39
CA LEU A 246 -20.79 4.97 -17.78
C LEU A 246 -21.64 3.87 -18.43
N ASP A 247 -21.08 3.07 -19.32
CA ASP A 247 -21.83 2.02 -20.02
C ASP A 247 -22.28 0.88 -19.08
N GLY A 248 -21.55 0.65 -17.99
CA GLY A 248 -21.82 -0.44 -17.04
C GLY A 248 -21.66 -1.84 -17.67
N TYR A 249 -21.83 -2.90 -16.87
CA TYR A 249 -21.70 -4.27 -17.37
C TYR A 249 -23.01 -4.77 -18.00
N ASP A 250 -24.12 -4.65 -17.28
CA ASP A 250 -25.46 -5.05 -17.75
C ASP A 250 -26.27 -3.86 -18.28
N ALA A 251 -26.11 -2.68 -17.66
CA ALA A 251 -26.85 -1.47 -17.98
C ALA A 251 -26.02 -0.22 -17.64
N PRO A 252 -26.28 0.91 -18.32
CA PRO A 252 -25.61 2.18 -18.03
C PRO A 252 -25.71 2.58 -16.56
N LEU A 253 -24.59 3.04 -16.02
CA LEU A 253 -24.43 3.46 -14.63
C LEU A 253 -24.24 4.97 -14.58
N THR A 254 -25.00 5.66 -13.73
CA THR A 254 -24.82 7.10 -13.50
C THR A 254 -24.18 7.32 -12.14
N LEU A 255 -23.00 7.93 -12.14
CA LEU A 255 -22.30 8.37 -10.94
C LEU A 255 -22.56 9.87 -10.76
N ARG A 256 -23.09 10.25 -9.61
CA ARG A 256 -23.22 11.65 -9.20
C ARG A 256 -22.18 11.92 -8.12
N ALA A 257 -21.63 13.11 -8.00
CA ALA A 257 -20.74 13.43 -6.90
C ALA A 257 -21.08 14.83 -6.41
N ARG A 258 -21.13 15.01 -5.09
CA ARG A 258 -21.25 16.31 -4.45
C ARG A 258 -20.05 16.51 -3.54
N MET A 259 -19.32 17.57 -3.76
CA MET A 259 -18.19 18.00 -2.93
C MET A 259 -18.53 19.33 -2.30
N THR A 260 -18.38 19.43 -0.98
CA THR A 260 -18.55 20.68 -0.24
C THR A 260 -17.20 21.13 0.28
N VAL A 261 -16.83 22.38 -0.04
CA VAL A 261 -15.60 23.03 0.42
C VAL A 261 -16.00 24.15 1.36
N GLY A 262 -15.48 24.12 2.58
CA GLY A 262 -15.74 25.16 3.57
C GLY A 262 -15.04 24.90 4.90
N GLY A 263 -14.66 25.97 5.60
CA GLY A 263 -14.01 25.87 6.92
C GLY A 263 -12.66 25.15 6.88
N GLY A 264 -11.90 25.33 5.80
CA GLY A 264 -10.60 24.68 5.59
C GLY A 264 -10.68 23.16 5.39
N ARG A 265 -11.83 22.63 4.95
CA ARG A 265 -12.07 21.20 4.74
C ARG A 265 -12.78 20.94 3.43
N ILE A 266 -12.53 19.76 2.87
CA ILE A 266 -13.28 19.22 1.73
C ILE A 266 -14.05 18.00 2.22
N ALA A 267 -15.37 18.01 2.05
CA ALA A 267 -16.25 16.88 2.30
C ALA A 267 -16.79 16.38 0.95
N ALA A 268 -16.31 15.24 0.49
CA ALA A 268 -16.85 14.56 -0.67
C ALA A 268 -17.95 13.56 -0.24
N ILE A 269 -19.18 13.80 -0.66
CA ILE A 269 -20.29 12.86 -0.53
C ILE A 269 -20.38 12.10 -1.86
N SER A 270 -19.95 10.83 -1.85
CA SER A 270 -20.26 9.90 -2.94
C SER A 270 -21.76 9.55 -2.89
N PRO A 271 -22.44 9.40 -4.04
CA PRO A 271 -23.88 9.62 -4.13
C PRO A 271 -24.68 8.39 -3.71
N ALA A 272 -25.97 8.61 -3.50
CA ALA A 272 -26.97 7.59 -3.77
C ALA A 272 -26.74 7.03 -5.20
N ARG A 273 -26.28 5.77 -5.29
CA ARG A 273 -26.22 5.04 -6.56
C ARG A 273 -27.65 4.86 -7.07
N THR A 274 -27.92 5.20 -8.33
CA THR A 274 -29.21 4.85 -8.96
C THR A 274 -29.36 3.35 -9.23
N ALA A 275 -28.26 2.57 -9.15
CA ALA A 275 -28.26 1.12 -9.33
C ALA A 275 -27.56 0.40 -8.16
N ARG A 276 -28.18 -0.68 -7.66
CA ARG A 276 -27.54 -1.64 -6.74
C ARG A 276 -26.27 -2.18 -7.39
N SER A 277 -25.32 -2.67 -6.58
CA SER A 277 -24.17 -3.43 -7.09
C SER A 277 -24.63 -4.41 -8.18
N THR A 278 -24.12 -4.25 -9.39
CA THR A 278 -24.44 -5.15 -10.50
C THR A 278 -24.02 -6.55 -10.08
N ARG A 279 -24.89 -7.53 -10.29
CA ARG A 279 -24.54 -8.93 -10.01
C ARG A 279 -23.51 -9.36 -11.05
N ALA A 280 -22.24 -9.42 -10.67
CA ALA A 280 -21.20 -10.10 -11.44
C ALA A 280 -21.38 -11.62 -11.39
#